data_AF-A0A8K0CPV2-F1
#
_entry.id   AF-A0A8K0CPV2-F1
#
_cell.length_a   1.000
_cell.length_b   1.000
_cell.length_c   1.000
_cell.angle_alpha   90.00
_cell.angle_beta   90.00
_cell.angle_gamma   90.00
#
_symmetry.space_group_name_H-M   'P 1'
#
loop_
_entity.id
_entity.type
_entity.pdbx_description
1 polymer ?
#
loop_
_entity_poly.entity_id
_entity_poly.type
_entity_poly.pdbx_seq_one_letter_code
_entity_poly.pdbx_strand_id
1 'polypeptide(L)'
;MDESEDINNSEKKQPAVLNVSGRQLVDIQYFVWAILDFPHDGLFSCAGNNVTPIKEIRKGLFSTLVLWCNSYNVTHRICTEDPETEEVNVNSAAVTEIISSALGYSNLEAFCSMMNRPCMSQKI
;
A
#
# COMPACT_ATOMS: atom_id res chain seq x y z
N MET A 1 -2.88 -48.00 27.95
CA MET A 1 -3.92 -47.13 27.37
C MET A 1 -3.24 -45.80 27.24
N ASP A 2 -2.57 -45.69 26.09
CA ASP A 2 -1.76 -44.55 25.66
C ASP A 2 -2.67 -43.50 25.02
N GLU A 3 -2.06 -42.33 24.77
CA GLU A 3 -2.51 -41.19 23.95
C GLU A 3 -3.13 -40.02 24.71
N SER A 4 -2.24 -39.27 25.36
CA SER A 4 -2.41 -37.86 25.69
C SER A 4 -1.92 -36.96 24.54
N GLU A 5 -2.82 -36.08 24.12
CA GLU A 5 -2.59 -34.69 23.67
C GLU A 5 -1.96 -34.46 22.29
N ASP A 6 -2.85 -34.33 21.29
CA ASP A 6 -2.60 -33.59 20.05
C ASP A 6 -2.35 -32.10 20.36
N ILE A 7 -1.08 -31.70 20.40
CA ILE A 7 -0.68 -30.29 20.43
C ILE A 7 -0.90 -29.72 19.02
N ASN A 8 -1.98 -28.96 18.88
CA ASN A 8 -2.37 -28.22 17.69
C ASN A 8 -1.33 -27.14 17.35
N ASN A 9 -0.33 -27.49 16.54
CA ASN A 9 0.69 -26.58 16.04
C ASN A 9 0.08 -25.70 14.92
N SER A 10 -0.60 -24.63 15.32
CA SER A 10 -0.96 -23.53 14.42
C SER A 10 0.30 -22.73 14.08
N GLU A 11 1.12 -23.25 13.17
CA GLU A 11 2.18 -22.47 12.53
C GLU A 11 1.51 -21.34 11.74
N LYS A 12 1.48 -20.14 12.30
CA LYS A 12 1.09 -18.93 11.56
C LYS A 12 2.10 -18.72 10.44
N LYS A 13 1.72 -19.13 9.23
CA LYS A 13 2.55 -19.00 8.03
C LYS A 13 2.84 -17.52 7.78
N GLN A 14 4.11 -17.15 7.80
CA GLN A 14 4.53 -15.78 7.45
C GLN A 14 4.04 -15.43 6.04
N PRO A 15 3.44 -14.23 5.85
CA PRO A 15 3.00 -13.79 4.54
C PRO A 15 4.20 -13.58 3.61
N ALA A 16 4.01 -13.89 2.33
CA ALA A 16 5.04 -13.66 1.31
C ALA A 16 5.33 -12.16 1.20
N VAL A 17 6.62 -11.79 1.21
CA VAL A 17 7.04 -10.41 1.04
C VAL A 17 6.68 -9.93 -0.37
N LEU A 18 6.00 -8.79 -0.45
CA LEU A 18 5.69 -8.14 -1.71
C LEU A 18 6.88 -7.31 -2.17
N ASN A 19 7.35 -7.55 -3.40
CA ASN A 19 8.25 -6.65 -4.07
C ASN A 19 7.44 -5.52 -4.74
N VAL A 20 7.37 -4.36 -4.10
CA VAL A 20 6.71 -3.17 -4.66
C VAL A 20 7.64 -2.57 -5.71
N SER A 21 7.17 -2.49 -6.95
CA SER A 21 7.93 -1.95 -8.08
C SER A 21 7.19 -0.80 -8.78
N GLY A 22 7.93 -0.05 -9.61
CA GLY A 22 7.43 1.15 -10.29
C GLY A 22 7.63 2.41 -9.47
N ARG A 23 7.03 3.51 -9.92
CA ARG A 23 7.05 4.82 -9.25
C ARG A 23 5.65 5.15 -8.74
N GLN A 24 5.55 5.58 -7.49
CA GLN A 24 4.30 5.94 -6.83
C GLN A 24 4.28 7.44 -6.58
N LEU A 25 3.14 8.06 -6.86
CA LEU A 25 2.85 9.39 -6.35
C LEU A 25 2.38 9.23 -4.90
N VAL A 26 2.95 10.04 -4.02
CA VAL A 26 2.60 10.06 -2.59
C VAL A 26 2.46 11.50 -2.14
N ASP A 27 1.48 11.77 -1.29
CA ASP A 27 1.57 12.90 -0.37
C ASP A 27 2.68 12.56 0.62
N ILE A 28 3.83 13.21 0.44
CA ILE A 28 5.04 12.92 1.21
C ILE A 28 4.78 13.11 2.71
N GLN A 29 4.04 14.15 3.09
CA GLN A 29 3.81 14.44 4.50
C GLN A 29 2.95 13.35 5.11
N TYR A 30 1.76 13.12 4.54
CA TYR A 30 0.86 12.07 5.03
C TYR A 30 1.54 10.69 5.03
N PHE A 31 2.21 10.33 3.94
CA PHE A 31 2.79 9.00 3.78
C PHE A 31 3.91 8.73 4.79
N VAL A 32 4.80 9.70 5.00
CA VAL A 32 5.88 9.56 6.01
C VAL A 32 5.30 9.47 7.41
N TRP A 33 4.31 10.31 7.75
CA TRP A 33 3.65 10.24 9.06
C TRP A 33 2.94 8.91 9.28
N ALA A 34 2.21 8.39 8.30
CA ALA A 34 1.55 7.09 8.40
C ALA A 34 2.54 5.92 8.58
N ILE A 35 3.76 6.03 8.04
CA ILE A 35 4.84 5.05 8.28
C ILE A 35 5.38 5.16 9.71
N LEU A 36 5.61 6.38 10.20
CA LEU A 36 6.17 6.63 11.52
C LEU A 36 5.18 6.35 12.65
N ASP A 37 3.88 6.56 12.40
CA ASP A 37 2.78 6.32 13.33
C ASP A 37 2.35 4.83 13.36
N PHE A 38 3.10 3.94 12.71
CA PHE A 38 2.83 2.52 12.75
C PHE A 38 2.80 2.05 14.22
N PRO A 39 1.64 1.59 14.72
CA PRO A 39 1.47 1.33 16.15
C PRO A 39 2.29 0.11 16.54
N HIS A 40 3.24 0.32 17.43
CA HIS A 40 4.04 -0.72 18.06
C HIS A 40 3.52 -1.03 19.46
N ASP A 41 2.20 -1.21 19.58
CA ASP A 41 1.53 -1.42 20.86
C ASP A 41 1.91 -2.77 21.47
N GLY A 42 3.01 -2.76 22.23
CA GLY A 42 3.47 -3.89 23.00
C GLY A 42 4.58 -3.51 23.98
N LEU A 43 4.87 -4.43 24.91
CA LEU A 43 5.81 -4.23 26.02
C LEU A 43 7.27 -3.98 25.58
N PHE A 44 7.59 -4.23 24.30
CA PHE A 44 8.93 -4.11 23.73
C PHE A 44 8.89 -3.18 22.50
N SER A 45 9.75 -2.16 22.44
CA SER A 45 9.85 -1.30 21.24
C SER A 45 10.14 -2.17 20.01
N CYS A 46 9.21 -2.28 19.07
CA CYS A 46 9.52 -2.89 17.78
C CYS A 46 10.55 -2.02 17.09
N ALA A 47 11.64 -2.60 16.60
CA ALA A 47 12.45 -1.90 15.65
C ALA A 47 11.75 -1.97 14.27
N GLY A 48 11.61 -0.83 13.59
CA GLY A 48 10.89 -0.73 12.31
C GLY A 48 11.45 -1.62 11.18
N ASN A 49 12.64 -2.19 11.37
CA ASN A 49 13.23 -3.22 10.50
C ASN A 49 12.47 -4.55 10.48
N ASN A 50 11.51 -4.78 11.39
CA ASN A 50 10.66 -5.97 11.38
C ASN A 50 9.35 -5.80 10.61
N VAL A 51 9.18 -4.68 9.89
CA VAL A 51 7.99 -4.41 9.07
C VAL A 51 8.30 -4.69 7.60
N THR A 52 7.46 -5.51 6.95
CA THR A 52 7.58 -5.82 5.52
C THR A 52 6.27 -5.54 4.78
N PRO A 53 6.31 -5.00 3.55
CA PRO A 53 5.13 -4.93 2.72
C PRO A 53 4.72 -6.34 2.26
N ILE A 54 3.43 -6.66 2.37
CA ILE A 54 2.89 -7.97 2.00
C ILE A 54 1.82 -7.88 0.91
N LYS A 55 1.23 -6.70 0.71
CA LYS A 55 0.21 -6.46 -0.31
C LYS A 55 0.17 -4.99 -0.70
N GLU A 56 -0.17 -4.73 -1.95
CA GLU A 56 -0.52 -3.41 -2.46
C GLU A 56 -1.89 -3.51 -3.13
N ILE A 57 -2.81 -2.63 -2.74
CA ILE A 57 -4.13 -2.49 -3.34
C ILE A 57 -4.11 -1.21 -4.16
N ARG A 58 -4.19 -1.33 -5.48
CA ARG A 58 -4.08 -0.21 -6.41
C ARG A 58 -5.46 0.25 -6.87
N LYS A 59 -5.67 1.56 -6.88
CA LYS A 59 -6.83 2.22 -7.50
C LYS A 59 -6.30 3.38 -8.35
N GLY A 60 -5.80 3.05 -9.54
CA GLY A 60 -5.15 4.04 -10.38
C GLY A 60 -3.77 4.46 -9.85
N LEU A 61 -3.58 5.76 -9.70
CA LEU A 61 -2.41 6.39 -9.09
C LEU A 61 -2.45 6.30 -7.55
N PHE A 62 -3.63 6.18 -6.95
CA PHE A 62 -3.79 5.89 -5.52
C PHE A 62 -3.41 4.44 -5.18
N SER A 63 -2.75 4.23 -4.05
CA SER A 63 -2.48 2.89 -3.53
C SER A 63 -2.59 2.79 -2.02
N THR A 64 -2.97 1.59 -1.56
CA THR A 64 -2.89 1.19 -0.15
C THR A 64 -1.87 0.08 -0.01
N LEU A 65 -0.82 0.33 0.76
CA LEU A 65 0.16 -0.67 1.18
C LEU A 65 -0.34 -1.37 2.44
N VAL A 66 -0.30 -2.70 2.43
CA VAL A 66 -0.51 -3.51 3.63
C VAL A 66 0.86 -3.96 4.12
N LEU A 67 1.20 -3.50 5.31
CA LEU A 67 2.44 -3.79 5.98
C LEU A 67 2.20 -4.85 7.05
N TRP A 68 3.19 -5.71 7.26
CA TRP A 68 3.17 -6.76 8.25
C TRP A 68 4.34 -6.60 9.22
N CYS A 69 4.06 -6.60 10.51
CA CYS A 69 5.08 -6.63 11.54
C CYS A 69 5.38 -8.08 11.94
N ASN A 70 6.61 -8.54 11.72
CA ASN A 70 7.03 -9.90 12.07
C ASN A 70 7.10 -10.13 13.58
N SER A 71 7.37 -9.10 14.38
CA SER A 71 7.48 -9.21 15.84
C SER A 71 6.12 -9.35 16.53
N TYR A 72 5.13 -8.60 16.04
CA TYR A 72 3.79 -8.53 16.65
C TYR A 72 2.75 -9.35 15.92
N ASN A 73 3.07 -9.83 14.71
CA ASN A 73 2.18 -10.62 13.87
C ASN A 73 0.86 -9.86 13.59
N VAL A 74 0.97 -8.55 13.33
CA VAL A 74 -0.13 -7.62 13.01
C VAL A 74 0.06 -7.00 11.63
N THR A 75 -1.07 -6.68 10.98
CA THR A 75 -1.10 -5.94 9.72
C THR A 75 -1.53 -4.49 9.93
N HIS A 76 -0.89 -3.58 9.21
CA HIS A 76 -1.33 -2.18 9.14
C HIS A 76 -1.51 -1.74 7.69
N ARG A 77 -2.33 -0.72 7.46
CA ARG A 77 -2.64 -0.19 6.13
C ARG A 77 -2.20 1.26 6.04
N ILE A 78 -1.40 1.55 5.03
CA ILE A 78 -0.92 2.90 4.73
C ILE A 78 -1.39 3.28 3.33
N CYS A 79 -2.04 4.42 3.20
CA CYS A 79 -2.44 4.97 1.90
C CYS A 79 -1.32 5.87 1.35
N THR A 80 -1.24 6.05 0.03
CA THR A 80 -0.27 6.96 -0.60
C THR A 80 -0.64 8.44 -0.44
N GLU A 81 -1.91 8.74 -0.20
CA GLU A 81 -2.45 10.06 0.15
C GLU A 81 -3.49 9.86 1.27
N ASP A 82 -3.80 10.93 2.00
CA ASP A 82 -4.81 10.91 3.04
C ASP A 82 -6.19 10.59 2.44
N PRO A 83 -6.83 9.46 2.81
CA PRO A 83 -8.15 9.13 2.29
C PRO A 83 -9.26 10.07 2.78
N GLU A 84 -9.03 10.83 3.85
CA GLU A 84 -10.00 11.75 4.45
C GLU A 84 -9.74 13.22 4.07
N THR A 85 -8.75 13.48 3.22
CA THR A 85 -8.48 14.86 2.75
C THR A 85 -9.67 15.42 1.97
N GLU A 86 -9.94 16.71 2.16
CA GLU A 86 -10.89 17.47 1.33
C GLU A 86 -10.28 17.90 -0.01
N GLU A 87 -8.97 17.68 -0.21
CA GLU A 87 -8.28 17.97 -1.45
C GLU A 87 -8.68 17.00 -2.58
N VAL A 88 -8.45 17.42 -3.82
CA VAL A 88 -8.69 16.59 -4.99
C VAL A 88 -7.71 15.42 -5.01
N ASN A 89 -8.22 14.19 -4.87
CA ASN A 89 -7.41 12.98 -4.92
C ASN A 89 -6.55 12.89 -6.20
N VAL A 90 -5.42 12.18 -6.13
CA VAL A 90 -4.42 12.10 -7.20
C VAL A 90 -4.99 11.61 -8.54
N ASN A 91 -5.99 10.74 -8.53
CA ASN A 91 -6.62 10.25 -9.76
C ASN A 91 -7.41 11.35 -10.45
N SER A 92 -8.25 12.05 -9.68
CA SER A 92 -9.03 13.19 -10.16
C SER A 92 -8.12 14.33 -10.62
N ALA A 93 -7.04 14.62 -9.89
CA ALA A 93 -6.07 15.64 -10.28
C ALA A 93 -5.42 15.32 -11.63
N ALA A 94 -4.95 14.08 -11.83
CA ALA A 94 -4.33 13.66 -13.09
C ALA A 94 -5.31 13.69 -14.28
N VAL A 95 -6.57 13.28 -14.08
CA VAL A 95 -7.58 13.34 -15.14
C VAL A 95 -7.95 14.79 -15.47
N THR A 96 -8.15 15.63 -14.46
CA THR A 96 -8.45 17.05 -14.65
C THR A 96 -7.33 17.76 -15.40
N GLU A 97 -6.07 17.48 -15.06
CA GLU A 97 -4.91 18.07 -15.76
C GLU A 97 -4.92 17.71 -17.25
N ILE A 98 -5.07 16.42 -17.57
CA ILE A 98 -5.13 15.94 -18.96
C ILE A 98 -6.24 16.62 -19.75
N ILE A 99 -7.44 16.74 -19.16
CA ILE A 99 -8.57 17.41 -19.80
C ILE A 99 -8.30 18.91 -19.98
N SER A 100 -7.78 19.59 -18.95
CA SER A 100 -7.51 21.03 -18.97
C SER A 100 -6.41 21.41 -19.96
N SER A 101 -5.44 20.52 -20.15
CA SER A 101 -4.35 20.63 -21.13
C SER A 101 -4.76 20.18 -22.54
N ALA A 102 -6.04 19.90 -22.80
CA ALA A 102 -6.57 19.39 -24.07
C ALA A 102 -5.86 18.11 -24.57
N LEU A 103 -5.34 17.31 -23.63
CA LEU A 103 -4.71 16.02 -23.89
C LEU A 103 -5.75 14.90 -23.82
N GLY A 104 -5.52 13.84 -24.59
CA GLY A 104 -6.37 12.63 -24.57
C GLY A 104 -5.90 11.55 -23.60
N TYR A 105 -6.73 10.50 -23.48
CA TYR A 105 -6.45 9.28 -22.70
C TYR A 105 -5.07 8.66 -23.01
N SER A 106 -4.65 8.67 -24.27
CA SER A 106 -3.34 8.11 -24.68
C SER A 106 -2.16 8.77 -23.97
N ASN A 107 -2.24 10.06 -23.65
CA ASN A 107 -1.20 10.76 -22.90
C ASN A 107 -1.19 10.33 -21.43
N LEU A 108 -2.38 10.17 -20.82
CA LEU A 108 -2.50 9.67 -19.45
C LEU A 108 -2.01 8.23 -19.33
N GLU A 109 -2.30 7.38 -20.31
CA GLU A 109 -1.81 6.02 -20.40
C GLU A 109 -0.28 5.98 -20.55
N ALA A 110 0.29 6.82 -21.42
CA ALA A 110 1.74 6.95 -21.58
C ALA A 110 2.40 7.41 -20.27
N PHE A 111 1.84 8.40 -19.58
CA PHE A 111 2.32 8.86 -18.28
C PHE A 111 2.30 7.74 -17.22
N CYS A 112 1.19 6.99 -17.12
CA CYS A 112 1.10 5.84 -16.22
C CYS A 112 2.12 4.75 -16.59
N SER A 113 2.29 4.47 -17.88
CA SER A 113 3.27 3.49 -18.39
C SER A 113 4.71 3.88 -18.01
N MET A 114 5.07 5.17 -18.09
CA MET A 114 6.37 5.66 -17.65
C MET A 114 6.64 5.45 -16.15
N MET A 115 5.59 5.42 -15.34
CA MET A 115 5.69 5.06 -13.91
C MET A 115 5.68 3.55 -13.66
N ASN A 116 5.60 2.73 -14.71
CA ASN A 116 5.36 1.29 -14.66
C ASN A 116 4.04 0.97 -13.94
N ARG A 117 2.98 1.71 -14.27
CA ARG A 117 1.64 1.60 -13.66
C ARG A 117 0.57 1.39 -14.73
N PRO A 118 -0.45 0.55 -14.46
CA PRO A 118 -1.63 0.50 -15.30
C PRO A 118 -2.40 1.82 -15.19
N CYS A 119 -2.93 2.30 -16.31
CA CYS A 119 -3.78 3.49 -16.34
C CYS A 119 -5.12 3.23 -15.62
N MET A 120 -5.78 4.30 -15.18
CA MET A 120 -7.00 4.28 -14.35
C MET A 120 -8.25 3.72 -15.06
N SER A 121 -8.17 3.35 -16.33
CA SER A 121 -9.27 2.70 -17.04
C SER A 121 -9.10 1.18 -17.09
N GLN A 122 -10.19 0.45 -16.87
CA GLN A 122 -10.22 -0.97 -17.24
C GLN A 122 -10.19 -1.08 -18.77
N LYS A 123 -9.34 -1.97 -19.31
CA LYS A 123 -9.61 -2.53 -20.63
C LYS A 123 -10.87 -3.38 -20.48
N ILE A 124 -11.95 -2.97 -21.14
CA ILE A 124 -13.17 -3.78 -21.33
C ILE A 124 -12.84 -4.90 -22.31
#